data_AF-A0A438AME2-F1
#
_entry.id   AF-A0A438AME2-F1
#
_cell.length_a   1.000
_cell.length_b   1.000
_cell.length_c   1.000
_cell.angle_alpha   90.00
_cell.angle_beta   90.00
_cell.angle_gamma   90.00
#
_symmetry.space_group_name_H-M   'P 1'
#
loop_
_entity.id
_entity.type
_entity.pdbx_description
1 polymer ?
#
loop_
_entity_poly.entity_id
_entity_poly.type
_entity_poly.pdbx_seq_one_letter_code
_entity_poly.pdbx_strand_id
1 'polypeptide(L)'
;MTALSPSAPDWPGLAHAQGELALYHCPLFRAVADLRGQLVYLATPYTKPVTGDDGTFDLNASYAAVTTAARWSAMFAAEGVTAVSPIVMAGEMVHADPFHGDLDPLDQGFWADWCRPLLRACRAVVVPPIPGADVSTGVWAEALDAVSRNRRVYLISPADRAAVFPGRAPSQPGG
;
A
#
# COMPACT_ATOMS: atom_id res chain seq x y z
N MET A 1 11.64 14.35 -22.01
CA MET A 1 11.92 13.40 -20.90
C MET A 1 10.92 12.27 -21.03
N THR A 2 11.37 11.12 -21.52
CA THR A 2 10.51 9.95 -21.75
C THR A 2 10.11 9.37 -20.40
N ALA A 3 8.81 9.36 -20.10
CA ALA A 3 8.30 8.67 -18.93
C ALA A 3 8.73 7.20 -19.04
N LEU A 4 9.54 6.73 -18.08
CA LEU A 4 9.74 5.31 -17.90
C LEU A 4 8.37 4.74 -17.57
N SER A 5 7.75 3.99 -18.49
CA SER A 5 6.71 3.04 -18.09
C SER A 5 7.30 2.27 -16.91
N PRO A 6 6.63 2.19 -15.75
CA PRO A 6 7.16 1.38 -14.68
C PRO A 6 7.25 -0.03 -15.25
N SER A 7 8.48 -0.53 -15.37
CA SER A 7 8.74 -1.94 -15.60
C SER A 7 7.92 -2.72 -14.57
N ALA A 8 7.45 -3.91 -14.94
CA ALA A 8 6.76 -4.79 -14.00
C ALA A 8 7.54 -4.86 -12.67
N PRO A 9 6.85 -4.86 -11.50
CA PRO A 9 7.53 -4.92 -10.20
C PRO A 9 8.57 -6.05 -10.14
N ASP A 10 9.79 -5.71 -9.73
CA ASP A 10 10.91 -6.66 -9.60
C ASP A 10 11.43 -6.68 -8.15
N TRP A 11 10.60 -7.22 -7.25
CA TRP A 11 10.95 -7.38 -5.84
C TRP A 11 12.24 -8.19 -5.61
N PRO A 12 12.50 -9.31 -6.34
CA PRO A 12 13.77 -10.02 -6.22
C PRO A 12 14.97 -9.15 -6.59
N GLY A 13 14.89 -8.38 -7.68
CA GLY A 13 15.94 -7.46 -8.10
C GLY A 13 16.21 -6.36 -7.06
N LEU A 14 15.15 -5.78 -6.47
CA LEU A 14 15.29 -4.80 -5.39
C LEU A 14 15.97 -5.39 -4.16
N ALA A 15 15.55 -6.59 -3.75
CA ALA A 15 16.14 -7.29 -2.61
C ALA A 15 17.63 -7.60 -2.86
N HIS A 16 17.99 -8.00 -4.08
CA HIS A 16 19.37 -8.26 -4.45
C HIS A 16 20.24 -6.99 -4.44
N ALA A 17 19.74 -5.89 -4.99
CA ALA A 17 20.49 -4.64 -5.13
C ALA A 17 20.78 -3.94 -3.78
N GLN A 18 19.93 -4.15 -2.78
CA GLN A 18 19.92 -3.37 -1.54
C GLN A 18 20.22 -4.24 -0.31
N GLY A 19 20.22 -5.56 -0.48
CA GLY A 19 20.36 -6.53 0.60
C GLY A 19 19.28 -6.37 1.68
N GLU A 20 19.53 -6.95 2.86
CA GLU A 20 18.65 -6.80 4.04
C GLU A 20 18.70 -5.41 4.69
N LEU A 21 19.40 -4.44 4.10
CA LEU A 21 19.64 -3.13 4.74
C LEU A 21 18.44 -2.18 4.61
N ALA A 22 17.59 -2.38 3.60
CA ALA A 22 16.46 -1.49 3.34
C ALA A 22 15.14 -2.23 3.09
N LEU A 23 15.15 -3.52 2.76
CA LEU A 23 13.94 -4.32 2.50
C LEU A 23 13.84 -5.48 3.49
N TYR A 24 12.82 -5.45 4.35
CA TYR A 24 12.65 -6.41 5.44
C TYR A 24 11.39 -7.25 5.22
N HIS A 25 11.56 -8.53 4.89
CA HIS A 25 10.49 -9.51 5.01
C HIS A 25 10.39 -9.94 6.47
N CYS A 26 9.34 -9.52 7.18
CA CYS A 26 9.27 -9.79 8.61
C CYS A 26 7.84 -10.08 9.09
N PRO A 27 7.71 -10.83 10.19
CA PRO A 27 6.43 -10.96 10.86
C PRO A 27 6.00 -9.63 11.47
N LEU A 28 4.69 -9.41 11.56
CA LEU A 28 4.07 -8.17 12.00
C LEU A 28 4.63 -7.65 13.33
N PHE A 29 4.81 -8.53 14.32
CA PHE A 29 5.30 -8.13 15.64
C PHE A 29 6.70 -7.49 15.59
N ARG A 30 7.57 -7.90 14.64
CA ARG A 30 8.90 -7.30 14.45
C ARG A 30 8.78 -5.91 13.83
N ALA A 31 7.97 -5.77 12.79
CA ALA A 31 7.70 -4.46 12.18
C ALA A 31 7.14 -3.48 13.22
N VAL A 32 6.17 -3.90 14.03
CA VAL A 32 5.59 -3.08 15.11
C VAL A 32 6.65 -2.65 16.11
N ALA A 33 7.49 -3.58 16.59
CA ALA A 33 8.54 -3.28 17.56
C ALA A 33 9.53 -2.23 17.03
N ASP A 34 9.90 -2.32 15.74
CA ASP A 34 10.85 -1.41 15.10
C ASP A 34 10.25 -0.04 14.77
N LEU A 35 8.94 0.03 14.55
CA LEU A 35 8.24 1.21 14.02
C LEU A 35 7.46 1.98 15.09
N ARG A 36 7.33 1.45 16.31
CA ARG A 36 6.62 2.12 17.41
C ARG A 36 7.15 3.54 17.63
N GLY A 37 6.23 4.50 17.76
CA GLY A 37 6.55 5.92 17.91
C GLY A 37 7.08 6.61 16.64
N GLN A 38 7.06 5.95 15.48
CA GLN A 38 7.44 6.55 14.19
C GLN A 38 6.22 6.81 13.30
N LEU A 39 6.37 7.80 12.42
CA LEU A 39 5.47 8.04 11.31
C LEU A 39 5.85 7.13 10.14
N VAL A 40 4.93 6.27 9.71
CA VAL A 40 5.16 5.31 8.62
C VAL A 40 4.12 5.45 7.53
N TYR A 41 4.51 5.11 6.31
CA TYR A 41 3.64 5.14 5.15
C TYR A 41 3.06 3.75 4.92
N LEU A 42 1.74 3.61 4.93
CA LEU A 42 1.06 2.35 4.65
C LEU A 42 0.73 2.25 3.16
N ALA A 43 1.54 1.47 2.44
CA ALA A 43 1.39 1.25 1.00
C ALA A 43 0.46 0.06 0.74
N THR A 44 -0.68 0.30 0.10
CA THR A 44 -1.67 -0.74 -0.23
C THR A 44 -2.09 -0.61 -1.70
N PRO A 45 -2.34 -1.74 -2.41
CA PRO A 45 -2.83 -1.69 -3.78
C PRO A 45 -4.22 -1.03 -3.86
N TYR A 46 -4.46 -0.27 -4.92
CA TYR A 46 -5.74 0.41 -5.14
C TYR A 46 -6.23 0.31 -6.59
N THR A 47 -5.53 0.91 -7.55
CA THR A 47 -6.03 1.06 -8.94
C THR A 47 -6.49 -0.25 -9.58
N LYS A 48 -5.65 -1.30 -9.54
CA LYS A 48 -6.01 -2.60 -10.13
C LYS A 48 -7.23 -3.24 -9.45
N PRO A 49 -7.29 -3.35 -8.10
CA PRO A 49 -8.50 -3.82 -7.41
C PRO A 49 -9.80 -3.06 -7.71
N VAL A 50 -9.72 -1.76 -7.98
CA VAL A 50 -10.92 -0.89 -8.18
C VAL A 50 -11.25 -0.66 -9.64
N THR A 51 -10.53 -1.28 -10.56
CA THR A 51 -10.81 -1.23 -11.99
C THR A 51 -11.54 -2.51 -12.36
N GLY A 52 -12.80 -2.41 -12.77
CA GLY A 52 -13.59 -3.53 -13.26
C GLY A 52 -13.01 -4.14 -14.53
N ASP A 53 -13.52 -5.31 -14.93
CA ASP A 53 -13.06 -6.02 -16.13
C ASP A 53 -13.24 -5.20 -17.43
N ASP A 54 -14.15 -4.22 -17.40
CA ASP A 54 -14.42 -3.27 -18.49
C ASP A 54 -13.52 -2.02 -18.46
N GLY A 55 -12.59 -1.93 -17.51
CA GLY A 55 -11.69 -0.80 -17.33
C GLY A 55 -12.33 0.38 -16.58
N THR A 56 -13.56 0.24 -16.08
CA THR A 56 -14.25 1.31 -15.36
C THR A 56 -13.99 1.25 -13.86
N PHE A 57 -14.20 2.38 -13.18
CA PHE A 57 -14.07 2.46 -11.73
C PHE A 57 -15.22 1.73 -11.03
N ASP A 58 -14.89 0.76 -10.17
CA ASP A 58 -15.83 0.07 -9.28
C ASP A 58 -15.81 0.71 -7.88
N LEU A 59 -16.89 1.44 -7.59
CA LEU A 59 -17.09 2.11 -6.30
C LEU A 59 -17.13 1.13 -5.12
N ASN A 60 -17.73 -0.06 -5.27
CA ASN A 60 -17.80 -1.05 -4.19
C ASN A 60 -16.42 -1.66 -3.91
N ALA A 61 -15.67 -1.95 -4.97
CA ALA A 61 -14.28 -2.39 -4.84
C ALA A 61 -13.41 -1.30 -4.18
N SER A 62 -13.67 -0.04 -4.48
CA SER A 62 -13.00 1.10 -3.81
C SER A 62 -13.29 1.16 -2.32
N TYR A 63 -14.56 1.07 -1.89
CA TYR A 63 -14.91 0.96 -0.46
C TYR A 63 -14.21 -0.23 0.21
N ALA A 64 -14.12 -1.37 -0.47
CA ALA A 64 -13.43 -2.54 0.07
C ALA A 64 -11.92 -2.34 0.23
N ALA A 65 -11.27 -1.66 -0.73
CA ALA A 65 -9.86 -1.30 -0.67
C ALA A 65 -9.57 -0.32 0.47
N VAL A 66 -10.38 0.74 0.59
CA VAL A 66 -10.31 1.73 1.68
C VAL A 66 -10.49 1.07 3.04
N THR A 67 -11.53 0.25 3.19
CA THR A 67 -11.79 -0.48 4.44
C THR A 67 -10.63 -1.42 4.81
N THR A 68 -10.03 -2.06 3.81
CA THR A 68 -8.88 -2.95 4.02
C THR A 68 -7.67 -2.16 4.53
N ALA A 69 -7.37 -1.01 3.91
CA ALA A 69 -6.29 -0.12 4.34
C ALA A 69 -6.56 0.48 5.75
N ALA A 70 -7.81 0.85 6.03
CA ALA A 70 -8.24 1.36 7.33
C ALA A 70 -8.05 0.32 8.45
N ARG A 71 -8.35 -0.96 8.20
CA ARG A 71 -8.14 -2.03 9.19
C ARG A 71 -6.67 -2.23 9.54
N TRP A 72 -5.78 -2.19 8.55
CA TRP A 72 -4.34 -2.22 8.80
C TRP A 72 -3.88 -0.98 9.57
N SER A 73 -4.39 0.20 9.21
CA SER A 73 -4.12 1.45 9.93
C SER A 73 -4.57 1.35 11.40
N ALA A 74 -5.76 0.80 11.66
CA ALA A 74 -6.30 0.61 13.00
C ALA A 74 -5.47 -0.36 13.84
N MET A 75 -4.99 -1.46 13.25
CA MET A 75 -4.09 -2.39 13.94
C MET A 75 -2.78 -1.70 14.32
N PHE A 76 -2.14 -0.98 13.38
CA PHE A 76 -0.91 -0.24 13.68
C PHE A 76 -1.12 0.82 14.77
N ALA A 77 -2.25 1.54 14.71
CA ALA A 77 -2.62 2.52 15.74
C ALA A 77 -2.76 1.87 17.12
N ALA A 78 -3.43 0.72 17.22
CA ALA A 78 -3.58 -0.04 18.47
C ALA A 78 -2.21 -0.49 19.05
N GLU A 79 -1.21 -0.68 18.19
CA GLU A 79 0.15 -1.06 18.55
C GLU A 79 1.12 0.12 18.79
N GLY A 80 0.61 1.36 18.71
CA GLY A 80 1.40 2.58 18.93
C GLY A 80 2.26 3.01 17.74
N VAL A 81 1.93 2.56 16.53
CA VAL A 81 2.56 2.96 15.26
C VAL A 81 1.65 3.96 14.56
N THR A 82 2.19 5.12 14.19
CA THR A 82 1.41 6.13 13.42
C THR A 82 1.54 5.83 11.93
N ALA A 83 0.63 5.01 11.41
CA ALA A 83 0.57 4.66 9.99
C ALA A 83 -0.33 5.62 9.21
N VAL A 84 0.26 6.40 8.30
CA VAL A 84 -0.48 7.23 7.34
C VAL A 84 -0.86 6.36 6.16
N SER A 85 -2.15 6.29 5.85
CA SER A 85 -2.66 5.57 4.68
C SER A 85 -3.21 6.56 3.65
N PRO A 86 -2.48 6.80 2.55
CA PRO A 86 -3.00 7.59 1.45
C PRO A 86 -4.26 6.99 0.85
N ILE A 87 -4.39 5.66 0.81
CA ILE A 87 -5.61 5.03 0.28
C ILE A 87 -6.83 5.34 1.13
N VAL A 88 -6.70 5.38 2.47
CA VAL A 88 -7.80 5.83 3.33
C VAL A 88 -8.16 7.29 3.02
N MET A 89 -7.18 8.18 3.01
CA MET A 89 -7.44 9.61 2.79
C MET A 89 -7.98 9.90 1.39
N ALA A 90 -7.33 9.38 0.35
CA ALA A 90 -7.72 9.54 -1.05
C ALA A 90 -9.06 8.91 -1.36
N GLY A 91 -9.28 7.68 -0.86
CA GLY A 91 -10.55 6.99 -1.03
C GLY A 91 -11.72 7.78 -0.44
N GLU A 92 -11.58 8.25 0.80
CA GLU A 92 -12.63 9.06 1.43
C GLU A 92 -12.84 10.41 0.72
N MET A 93 -11.79 11.05 0.18
CA MET A 93 -11.93 12.26 -0.64
C MET A 93 -12.73 11.99 -1.93
N VAL A 94 -12.48 10.84 -2.58
CA VAL A 94 -13.27 10.40 -3.75
C VAL A 94 -14.70 10.03 -3.35
N HIS A 95 -14.89 9.36 -2.22
CA HIS A 95 -16.21 8.90 -1.73
C HIS A 95 -17.08 10.02 -1.20
N ALA A 96 -16.48 11.14 -0.79
CA ALA A 96 -17.21 12.34 -0.40
C ALA A 96 -17.97 12.96 -1.58
N ASP A 97 -17.47 12.75 -2.81
CA ASP A 97 -18.13 13.20 -4.03
C ASP A 97 -17.94 12.22 -5.21
N PRO A 98 -18.60 11.05 -5.15
CA PRO A 98 -18.33 9.97 -6.10
C PRO A 98 -18.93 10.21 -7.49
N PHE A 99 -19.69 11.30 -7.68
CA PHE A 99 -20.44 11.58 -8.91
C PHE A 99 -20.12 12.92 -9.57
N HIS A 100 -19.42 13.84 -8.90
CA HIS A 100 -19.11 15.17 -9.48
C HIS A 100 -17.66 15.33 -9.99
N GLY A 101 -16.86 14.26 -10.02
CA GLY A 101 -15.79 14.08 -11.01
C GLY A 101 -14.55 14.99 -10.93
N ASP A 102 -14.41 15.83 -9.91
CA ASP A 102 -13.21 16.68 -9.76
C ASP A 102 -11.94 15.87 -9.43
N LEU A 103 -12.10 14.68 -8.85
CA LEU A 103 -11.03 13.76 -8.51
C LEU A 103 -11.25 12.42 -9.23
N ASP A 104 -10.48 12.18 -10.30
CA ASP A 104 -10.49 10.87 -10.97
C ASP A 104 -9.75 9.84 -10.10
N PRO A 105 -10.43 8.79 -9.58
CA PRO A 105 -9.79 7.75 -8.77
C PRO A 105 -8.74 6.92 -9.54
N LEU A 106 -8.76 6.98 -10.88
CA LEU A 106 -7.83 6.26 -11.75
C LEU A 106 -6.68 7.13 -12.26
N ASP A 107 -6.64 8.43 -11.95
CA ASP A 107 -5.52 9.32 -12.28
C ASP A 107 -4.30 9.03 -11.41
N GLN A 108 -3.52 8.03 -11.83
CA GLN A 108 -2.31 7.60 -11.13
C GLN A 108 -1.27 8.72 -10.98
N GLY A 109 -1.20 9.65 -11.94
CA GLY A 109 -0.23 10.75 -11.93
C GLY A 109 -0.54 11.74 -10.82
N PHE A 110 -1.80 12.21 -10.79
CA PHE A 110 -2.30 13.09 -9.74
C PHE A 110 -2.10 12.47 -8.35
N TRP A 111 -2.54 11.22 -8.15
CA TRP A 111 -2.44 10.57 -6.84
C TRP A 111 -0.99 10.31 -6.44
N ALA A 112 -0.11 9.92 -7.36
CA ALA A 112 1.31 9.76 -7.06
C ALA A 112 1.96 11.07 -6.61
N ASP A 113 1.61 12.20 -7.25
CA ASP A 113 2.11 13.52 -6.87
C ASP A 113 1.57 13.98 -5.52
N TRP A 114 0.28 13.74 -5.25
CA TRP A 114 -0.37 14.04 -3.97
C TRP A 114 0.19 13.19 -2.82
N CYS A 115 0.44 11.90 -3.05
CA CYS A 115 1.00 10.99 -2.06
C CYS A 115 2.48 11.27 -1.74
N ARG A 116 3.24 11.82 -2.70
CA ARG A 116 4.69 12.05 -2.59
C ARG A 116 5.14 12.81 -1.33
N PRO A 117 4.53 13.94 -0.92
CA PRO A 117 4.91 14.61 0.32
C PRO A 117 4.69 13.74 1.56
N LEU A 118 3.58 12.99 1.63
CA LEU A 118 3.29 12.06 2.72
C LEU A 118 4.32 10.95 2.77
N LEU A 119 4.60 10.35 1.61
CA LEU A 119 5.63 9.33 1.46
C LEU A 119 6.96 9.87 2.01
N ARG A 120 7.42 11.05 1.57
CA ARG A 120 8.71 11.63 1.97
C ARG A 120 8.81 12.01 3.45
N ALA A 121 7.70 12.36 4.11
CA ALA A 121 7.68 12.67 5.53
C ALA A 121 7.82 11.41 6.42
N CYS A 122 7.47 10.24 5.90
CA CYS A 122 7.51 8.99 6.65
C CYS A 122 8.93 8.43 6.78
N ARG A 123 9.21 7.84 7.94
CA ARG A 123 10.49 7.19 8.29
C ARG A 123 10.68 5.85 7.57
N ALA A 124 9.59 5.18 7.23
CA ALA A 124 9.57 3.89 6.57
C ALA A 124 8.29 3.71 5.75
N VAL A 125 8.33 2.76 4.81
CA VAL A 125 7.15 2.24 4.11
C VAL A 125 6.82 0.86 4.69
N VAL A 126 5.53 0.58 4.88
CA VAL A 126 5.04 -0.72 5.29
C VAL A 126 4.06 -1.22 4.24
N VAL A 127 4.29 -2.43 3.75
CA VAL A 127 3.43 -3.13 2.80
C VAL A 127 2.80 -4.32 3.53
N PRO A 128 1.50 -4.26 3.88
CA PRO A 128 0.80 -5.39 4.47
C PRO A 128 0.56 -6.49 3.42
N PRO A 129 0.31 -7.75 3.83
CA PRO A 129 0.01 -8.88 2.94
C PRO A 129 -1.41 -8.80 2.36
N ILE A 130 -1.67 -7.77 1.55
CA ILE A 130 -2.92 -7.60 0.80
C ILE A 130 -2.75 -8.26 -0.58
N PRO A 131 -3.74 -9.03 -1.07
CA PRO A 131 -3.71 -9.57 -2.43
C PRO A 131 -3.41 -8.50 -3.48
N GLY A 132 -2.47 -8.80 -4.36
CA GLY A 132 -2.07 -7.89 -5.44
C GLY A 132 -1.05 -6.83 -5.05
N ALA A 133 -0.56 -6.80 -3.79
CA ALA A 133 0.49 -5.87 -3.37
C ALA A 133 1.82 -6.13 -4.09
N ASP A 134 2.15 -7.39 -4.36
CA ASP A 134 3.35 -7.86 -5.06
C ASP A 134 3.38 -7.47 -6.55
N VAL A 135 2.22 -7.32 -7.18
CA VAL A 135 2.09 -6.93 -8.58
C VAL A 135 1.66 -5.47 -8.77
N SER A 136 1.49 -4.71 -7.69
CA SER A 136 1.05 -3.31 -7.75
C SER A 136 2.21 -2.41 -8.13
N THR A 137 2.09 -1.74 -9.29
CA THR A 137 3.06 -0.75 -9.76
C THR A 137 3.19 0.44 -8.82
N GLY A 138 2.08 0.87 -8.20
CA GLY A 138 2.08 1.96 -7.22
C GLY A 138 2.87 1.60 -5.96
N VAL A 139 2.56 0.45 -5.35
CA VAL A 139 3.26 -0.04 -4.15
C VAL A 139 4.74 -0.25 -4.43
N TRP A 140 5.06 -0.80 -5.60
CA TRP A 140 6.43 -0.96 -6.07
C TRP A 140 7.17 0.37 -6.20
N ALA A 141 6.55 1.38 -6.84
CA ALA A 141 7.15 2.69 -7.01
C ALA A 141 7.38 3.40 -5.66
N GLU A 142 6.48 3.23 -4.69
CA GLU A 142 6.62 3.74 -3.33
C GLU A 142 7.78 3.07 -2.58
N ALA A 143 7.90 1.74 -2.68
CA ALA A 143 9.01 0.99 -2.11
C ALA A 143 10.35 1.40 -2.75
N LEU A 144 10.40 1.56 -4.06
CA LEU A 144 11.58 1.99 -4.79
C LEU A 144 12.01 3.43 -4.40
N ASP A 145 11.08 4.38 -4.27
CA ASP A 145 11.40 5.73 -3.78
C ASP A 145 11.90 5.70 -2.33
N ALA A 146 11.34 4.85 -1.47
CA ALA A 146 11.82 4.71 -0.10
C ALA A 146 13.27 4.18 -0.07
N VAL A 147 13.54 3.08 -0.76
CA VAL A 147 14.85 2.43 -0.76
C VAL A 147 15.92 3.30 -1.43
N SER A 148 15.61 3.97 -2.55
CA SER A 148 16.54 4.91 -3.21
C SER A 148 16.93 6.11 -2.34
N ARG A 149 16.20 6.35 -1.24
CA ARG A 149 16.47 7.37 -0.23
C ARG A 149 16.99 6.80 1.09
N ASN A 150 17.46 5.55 1.10
CA ASN A 150 17.92 4.82 2.29
C ASN A 150 16.87 4.72 3.40
N ARG A 151 15.58 4.60 3.03
CA ARG A 151 14.49 4.38 3.98
C ARG A 151 14.06 2.92 3.94
N ARG A 152 13.67 2.44 5.11
CA ARG A 152 13.29 1.03 5.31
C ARG A 152 11.91 0.76 4.70
N VAL A 153 11.78 -0.41 4.09
CA VAL A 153 10.54 -0.98 3.58
C VAL A 153 10.29 -2.29 4.31
N TYR A 154 9.15 -2.39 4.96
CA TYR A 154 8.71 -3.57 5.70
C TYR A 154 7.64 -4.31 4.90
N LEU A 155 7.97 -5.51 4.43
CA LEU A 155 7.03 -6.43 3.80
C LEU A 155 6.51 -7.40 4.85
N ILE A 156 5.26 -7.21 5.27
CA ILE A 156 4.66 -7.98 6.35
C ILE A 156 4.28 -9.39 5.85
N SER A 157 4.57 -10.40 6.66
CA SER A 157 4.32 -11.80 6.33
C SER A 157 2.84 -12.11 6.03
N PRO A 158 2.53 -12.92 5.00
CA PRO A 158 1.17 -13.40 4.72
C PRO A 158 0.49 -14.12 5.89
N ALA A 159 1.25 -14.76 6.77
CA ALA A 159 0.72 -15.46 7.94
C ALA A 159 0.00 -14.51 8.91
N ASP A 160 0.40 -13.23 8.95
CA ASP A 160 -0.15 -12.24 9.88
C ASP A 160 -1.45 -11.60 9.38
N ARG A 161 -1.90 -11.91 8.16
CA ARG A 161 -3.17 -11.38 7.63
C ARG A 161 -4.36 -11.74 8.51
N ALA A 162 -4.37 -12.97 9.06
CA ALA A 162 -5.47 -13.45 9.90
C ALA A 162 -5.62 -12.65 11.20
N ALA A 163 -4.53 -12.06 11.70
CA ALA A 163 -4.56 -11.22 12.91
C ALA A 163 -5.36 -9.93 12.70
N VAL A 164 -5.37 -9.39 11.47
CA VAL A 164 -6.09 -8.15 11.10
C VAL A 164 -7.50 -8.45 10.57
N PHE A 165 -7.72 -9.65 10.04
CA PHE A 165 -9.00 -10.10 9.48
C PHE A 165 -9.47 -11.40 10.12
N PRO A 166 -9.84 -11.40 11.42
CA PRO A 166 -10.34 -12.60 12.07
C PRO A 166 -11.65 -13.06 11.38
N GLY A 167 -11.70 -14.33 10.97
CA GLY A 167 -12.93 -14.98 10.49
C GLY A 167 -13.18 -15.01 8.98
N ARG A 168 -12.23 -14.58 8.12
CA ARG A 168 -12.33 -14.75 6.66
C ARG A 168 -11.20 -15.66 6.17
N ALA A 169 -11.51 -16.93 5.91
CA ALA A 169 -10.55 -17.85 5.27
C ALA A 169 -10.08 -17.24 3.93
N PRO A 170 -8.81 -17.43 3.53
CA PRO A 170 -8.38 -17.05 2.19
C PRO A 170 -9.27 -17.76 1.17
N SER A 171 -9.97 -16.98 0.34
CA SER A 171 -10.70 -17.53 -0.79
C SER A 171 -9.71 -18.30 -1.65
N GLN A 172 -9.92 -19.62 -1.79
CA GLN A 172 -9.16 -20.44 -2.72
C GLN A 172 -9.26 -19.83 -4.12
N PRO A 173 -8.17 -19.80 -4.91
CA PRO A 173 -8.26 -19.42 -6.31
C PRO A 173 -9.21 -20.42 -7.00
N GLY A 174 -10.22 -19.89 -7.70
CA GLY A 174 -11.12 -20.70 -8.51
C GLY A 174 -10.32 -21.52 -9.52
N GLY A 175 -10.63 -22.82 -9.60
CA GLY A 175 -10.05 -23.75 -10.57
C GLY A 175 -10.61 -23.57 -11.97
#